data_AF-A0A7R9UHF8-F1
#
_entry.id   AF-A0A7R9UHF8-F1
#
_cell.length_a   1.000
_cell.length_b   1.000
_cell.length_c   1.000
_cell.angle_alpha   90.00
_cell.angle_beta   90.00
_cell.angle_gamma   90.00
#
_symmetry.space_group_name_H-M   'P 1'
#
loop_
_entity.id
_entity.type
_entity.pdbx_description
1 polymer ?
#
loop_
_entity_poly.entity_id
_entity_poly.type
_entity_poly.pdbx_seq_one_letter_code
_entity_poly.pdbx_strand_id
1 'polypeptide(L)'
;ILNAIKAKEFYTKDKDYLVMRNQITIVDEFTGRILKGRRWGDGLHQAIEAKEGVTVGSETMTMASITYQNFFLFYKKLSGMTGTALTEAKEFKKIYNLSVDCVPTNKKVNRIDKEDVVYKSLYAKWKAVLYESLSIHEQGRPLLIGTSNVKNSEIVSGLLKEYNIKHSLLNAKPENAANESEIIAQAGRKGSVTIATNMAGGGTDIFFGGN
;
A
#
# COMPACT_ATOMS: atom_id res chain seq x y z
N ILE A 1 -1.35 -10.79 29.66
CA ILE A 1 -1.56 -9.34 29.90
C ILE A 1 -0.78 -8.48 28.91
N LEU A 2 0.56 -8.60 28.79
CA LEU A 2 1.35 -7.78 27.87
C LEU A 2 0.85 -7.81 26.41
N ASN A 3 0.51 -9.00 25.88
CA ASN A 3 -0.03 -9.12 24.53
C ASN A 3 -1.40 -8.44 24.35
N ALA A 4 -2.23 -8.40 25.40
CA ALA A 4 -3.51 -7.69 25.34
C ALA A 4 -3.29 -6.17 25.23
N ILE A 5 -2.30 -5.64 25.96
CA ILE A 5 -1.90 -4.23 25.85
C ILE A 5 -1.33 -3.95 24.45
N LYS A 6 -0.42 -4.79 23.96
CA LYS A 6 0.14 -4.65 22.60
C LYS A 6 -0.96 -4.69 21.53
N ALA A 7 -1.87 -5.66 21.60
CA ALA A 7 -2.99 -5.79 20.68
C ALA A 7 -3.91 -4.55 20.71
N LYS A 8 -4.13 -3.96 21.88
CA LYS A 8 -4.97 -2.77 22.04
C LYS A 8 -4.29 -1.52 21.47
N GLU A 9 -3.03 -1.28 21.83
CA GLU A 9 -2.35 -0.01 21.59
C GLU A 9 -1.55 0.05 20.27
N PHE A 10 -1.00 -1.08 19.80
CA PHE A 10 -0.11 -1.10 18.62
C PHE A 10 -0.74 -1.67 17.36
N TYR A 11 -1.85 -2.41 17.47
CA TYR A 11 -2.48 -3.07 16.32
C TYR A 11 -3.89 -2.50 16.11
N THR A 12 -4.11 -1.94 14.94
CA THR A 12 -5.31 -1.20 14.57
C THR A 12 -6.09 -1.95 13.50
N LYS A 13 -7.38 -2.16 13.76
CA LYS A 13 -8.33 -2.68 12.78
C LYS A 13 -8.39 -1.77 11.54
N ASP A 14 -8.52 -2.38 10.37
CA ASP A 14 -8.56 -1.71 9.06
C ASP A 14 -7.23 -1.04 8.63
N LYS A 15 -6.16 -1.26 9.39
CA LYS A 15 -4.78 -0.87 9.04
C LYS A 15 -3.84 -2.06 9.08
N ASP A 16 -3.69 -2.68 10.25
CA ASP A 16 -2.74 -3.78 10.47
C ASP A 16 -3.39 -5.16 10.28
N TYR A 17 -4.72 -5.23 10.42
CA TYR A 17 -5.54 -6.40 10.13
C TYR A 17 -6.97 -6.05 9.73
N LEU A 18 -7.65 -7.04 9.13
CA LEU A 18 -9.08 -7.03 8.86
C LEU A 18 -9.76 -8.17 9.63
N VAL A 19 -11.03 -7.95 10.00
CA VAL A 19 -11.90 -9.00 10.56
C VAL A 19 -12.79 -9.51 9.43
N MET A 20 -12.61 -10.76 9.01
CA MET A 20 -13.37 -11.38 7.91
C MET A 20 -13.87 -12.74 8.33
N ARG A 21 -15.16 -13.03 8.12
CA ARG A 21 -15.78 -14.34 8.44
C ARG A 21 -15.45 -14.85 9.84
N ASN A 22 -15.47 -13.96 10.84
CA ASN A 22 -15.10 -14.26 12.21
C ASN A 22 -13.66 -14.81 12.34
N GLN A 23 -12.72 -14.26 11.59
CA GLN A 23 -11.28 -14.53 11.69
C GLN A 23 -10.48 -13.24 11.47
N ILE A 24 -9.33 -13.14 12.14
CA ILE A 24 -8.38 -12.04 11.95
C ILE A 24 -7.47 -12.38 10.77
N THR A 25 -7.38 -11.47 9.80
CA THR A 25 -6.44 -11.61 8.68
C THR A 25 -5.49 -10.42 8.64
N ILE A 26 -4.19 -10.72 8.60
CA ILE A 26 -3.13 -9.71 8.63
C ILE A 26 -3.11 -8.94 7.29
N VAL A 27 -2.96 -7.62 7.38
CA VAL A 27 -2.72 -6.76 6.23
C VAL A 27 -1.23 -6.42 6.21
N ASP A 28 -0.58 -6.65 5.08
CA ASP A 28 0.80 -6.25 4.85
C ASP A 28 0.90 -4.72 4.81
N GLU A 29 1.73 -4.14 5.68
CA GLU A 29 1.82 -2.68 5.84
C GLU A 29 2.29 -1.97 4.56
N PHE A 30 3.15 -2.61 3.77
CA PHE A 30 3.75 -2.00 2.58
C PHE A 30 2.83 -2.10 1.36
N THR A 31 2.27 -3.29 1.14
CA THR A 31 1.47 -3.57 -0.05
C THR A 31 -0.02 -3.37 0.17
N GLY A 32 -0.47 -3.29 1.43
CA GLY A 32 -1.88 -3.32 1.78
C GLY A 32 -2.55 -4.66 1.49
N ARG A 33 -1.80 -5.73 1.14
CA ARG A 33 -2.40 -7.01 0.74
C ARG A 33 -2.72 -7.89 1.95
N ILE A 34 -3.75 -8.71 1.78
CA ILE A 34 -4.18 -9.67 2.81
C ILE A 34 -3.24 -10.89 2.79
N LEU A 35 -2.57 -11.14 3.91
CA LEU A 35 -1.66 -12.27 4.09
C LEU A 35 -2.42 -13.50 4.62
N LYS A 36 -3.08 -14.22 3.72
CA LYS A 36 -3.85 -15.43 4.05
C LYS A 36 -2.97 -16.48 4.72
N GLY A 37 -3.48 -17.07 5.81
CA GLY A 37 -2.80 -18.14 6.55
C GLY A 37 -1.66 -17.67 7.46
N ARG A 38 -1.36 -16.37 7.53
CA ARG A 38 -0.37 -15.84 8.48
C ARG A 38 -1.04 -15.47 9.80
N ARG A 39 -0.36 -15.80 10.91
CA ARG A 39 -0.71 -15.42 12.28
C ARG A 39 0.50 -14.77 12.94
N TRP A 40 0.27 -13.88 13.89
CA TRP A 40 1.34 -13.38 14.76
C TRP A 40 1.69 -14.44 15.80
N GLY A 41 2.98 -14.58 16.11
CA GLY A 41 3.47 -15.53 17.11
C GLY A 41 3.22 -15.11 18.55
N ASP A 42 3.71 -15.95 19.48
CA ASP A 42 3.80 -15.69 20.93
C ASP A 42 2.48 -15.27 21.58
N GLY A 43 1.34 -15.82 21.15
CA GLY A 43 0.02 -15.51 21.71
C GLY A 43 -0.53 -14.13 21.32
N LEU A 44 0.17 -13.36 20.47
CA LEU A 44 -0.28 -12.02 20.07
C LEU A 44 -1.52 -12.07 19.17
N HIS A 45 -1.60 -13.05 18.26
CA HIS A 45 -2.75 -13.17 17.38
C HIS A 45 -4.03 -13.51 18.17
N GLN A 46 -3.93 -14.37 19.18
CA GLN A 46 -5.01 -14.73 20.10
C GLN A 46 -5.46 -13.52 20.92
N ALA A 47 -4.52 -12.66 21.32
CA ALA A 47 -4.87 -11.41 22.00
C ALA A 47 -5.66 -10.45 21.10
N ILE A 48 -5.37 -10.41 19.79
CA ILE A 48 -6.13 -9.61 18.81
C ILE A 48 -7.50 -10.27 18.53
N GLU A 49 -7.57 -11.60 18.40
CA GLU A 49 -8.84 -12.33 18.29
C GLU A 49 -9.75 -12.03 19.49
N ALA A 50 -9.21 -12.10 20.71
CA ALA A 50 -9.94 -11.78 21.93
C ALA A 50 -10.36 -10.30 22.01
N LYS A 51 -9.51 -9.37 21.58
CA LYS A 51 -9.82 -7.93 21.49
C LYS A 51 -11.04 -7.67 20.59
N GLU A 52 -11.13 -8.37 19.46
CA GLU A 52 -12.21 -8.18 18.48
C GLU A 52 -13.43 -9.08 18.73
N GLY A 53 -13.43 -9.89 19.80
CA GLY A 53 -14.52 -10.80 20.14
C GLY A 53 -14.67 -11.99 19.18
N VAL A 54 -13.58 -12.33 18.48
CA VAL A 54 -13.53 -13.42 17.50
C VAL A 54 -13.18 -14.74 18.20
N THR A 55 -13.58 -15.88 17.61
CA THR A 55 -13.21 -17.21 18.13
C THR A 55 -11.69 -17.34 18.22
N VAL A 56 -11.20 -17.54 19.45
CA VAL A 56 -9.76 -17.67 19.71
C VAL A 56 -9.29 -19.03 19.24
N GLY A 57 -8.33 -19.03 18.29
CA GLY A 57 -7.71 -20.25 17.80
C GLY A 57 -6.68 -20.82 18.80
N SER A 58 -6.28 -22.08 18.58
CA SER A 58 -5.17 -22.68 19.31
C SER A 58 -3.86 -21.91 19.09
N GLU A 59 -2.95 -22.00 20.06
CA GLU A 59 -1.64 -21.37 19.94
C GLU A 59 -0.83 -21.99 18.80
N THR A 60 -0.31 -21.15 17.93
CA THR A 60 0.56 -21.56 16.84
C THR A 60 2.01 -21.52 17.30
N MET A 61 2.69 -22.66 17.30
CA MET A 61 4.10 -22.77 17.61
C MET A 61 4.95 -22.59 16.35
N THR A 62 5.96 -21.71 16.42
CA THR A 62 6.91 -21.50 15.31
C THR A 62 7.88 -22.67 15.23
N MET A 63 7.73 -23.52 14.22
CA MET A 63 8.64 -24.68 14.00
C MET A 63 9.99 -24.27 13.40
N ALA A 64 9.99 -23.29 12.51
CA ALA A 64 11.18 -22.76 11.85
C ALA A 64 10.98 -21.29 11.51
N SER A 65 12.05 -20.50 11.59
CA SER A 65 12.05 -19.09 11.22
C SER A 65 13.36 -18.69 10.57
N ILE A 66 13.29 -17.74 9.64
CA ILE A 66 14.45 -17.10 9.02
C ILE A 66 14.09 -15.67 8.64
N THR A 67 15.04 -14.76 8.77
CA THR A 67 14.89 -13.38 8.30
C THR A 67 15.13 -13.32 6.80
N TYR A 68 14.49 -12.38 6.09
CA TYR A 68 14.77 -12.21 4.65
C TYR A 68 16.25 -11.92 4.38
N GLN A 69 16.90 -11.16 5.26
CA GLN A 69 18.33 -10.88 5.18
C GLN A 69 19.14 -12.17 5.10
N ASN A 70 18.94 -13.09 6.04
CA ASN A 70 19.67 -14.36 6.07
C ASN A 70 19.22 -15.31 4.96
N PHE A 71 17.94 -15.31 4.62
CA PHE A 71 17.40 -16.14 3.55
C PHE A 71 18.08 -15.85 2.21
N PHE A 72 18.25 -14.57 1.85
CA PHE A 72 18.89 -14.21 0.58
C PHE A 72 20.40 -14.47 0.56
N LEU A 73 21.07 -14.48 1.71
CA LEU A 73 22.50 -14.80 1.80
C LEU A 73 22.82 -16.27 1.49
N PHE A 74 21.84 -17.16 1.51
CA PHE A 74 22.04 -18.56 1.09
C PHE A 74 22.17 -18.74 -0.42
N TYR A 75 21.78 -17.75 -1.21
CA TYR A 75 21.89 -17.86 -2.66
C TYR A 75 23.34 -17.67 -3.10
N LYS A 76 23.86 -18.62 -3.90
CA LYS A 76 25.20 -18.52 -4.49
C LYS A 76 25.40 -17.26 -5.31
N LYS A 77 24.33 -16.76 -5.95
CA LYS A 77 24.32 -15.51 -6.70
C LYS A 77 23.07 -14.72 -6.33
N LEU A 78 23.25 -13.46 -5.96
CA LEU A 78 22.19 -12.54 -5.60
C LEU A 78 22.28 -11.29 -6.48
N SER A 79 21.14 -10.85 -7.02
CA SER A 79 20.99 -9.63 -7.82
C SER A 79 19.55 -9.14 -7.70
N GLY A 80 19.33 -7.84 -7.91
CA GLY A 80 18.00 -7.23 -7.84
C GLY A 80 17.87 -6.03 -8.76
N MET A 81 16.63 -5.58 -8.97
CA MET A 81 16.29 -4.41 -9.77
C MET A 81 15.23 -3.58 -9.04
N THR A 82 15.37 -2.26 -9.07
CA THR A 82 14.38 -1.30 -8.55
C THR A 82 14.70 0.10 -9.08
N GLY A 83 13.71 0.98 -9.10
CA GLY A 83 13.88 2.39 -9.49
C GLY A 83 14.49 3.29 -8.40
N THR A 84 14.62 2.81 -7.15
CA THR A 84 14.90 3.67 -5.98
C THR A 84 16.05 3.21 -5.08
N ALA A 85 16.86 2.22 -5.47
CA ALA A 85 17.89 1.64 -4.60
C ALA A 85 19.06 2.56 -4.23
N LEU A 86 19.27 3.67 -4.95
CA LEU A 86 20.49 4.47 -4.80
C LEU A 86 20.64 5.08 -3.39
N THR A 87 19.54 5.43 -2.74
CA THR A 87 19.55 5.95 -1.36
C THR A 87 20.03 4.89 -0.36
N GLU A 88 19.66 3.63 -0.59
CA GLU A 88 19.97 2.50 0.29
C GLU A 88 21.24 1.74 -0.12
N ALA A 89 22.04 2.28 -1.04
CA ALA A 89 23.22 1.60 -1.57
C ALA A 89 24.22 1.15 -0.50
N LYS A 90 24.38 1.94 0.57
CA LYS A 90 25.24 1.60 1.71
C LYS A 90 24.72 0.39 2.48
N GLU A 91 23.40 0.29 2.66
CA GLU A 91 22.78 -0.83 3.35
C GLU A 91 22.87 -2.11 2.51
N PHE A 92 22.58 -2.03 1.21
CA PHE A 92 22.76 -3.15 0.28
C PHE A 92 24.20 -3.69 0.28
N LYS A 93 25.18 -2.78 0.28
CA LYS A 93 26.59 -3.18 0.34
C LYS A 93 26.96 -3.81 1.69
N LYS A 94 26.44 -3.27 2.80
CA LYS A 94 26.75 -3.78 4.15
C LYS A 94 26.11 -5.15 4.43
N ILE A 95 24.85 -5.32 4.07
CA ILE A 95 24.08 -6.54 4.42
C ILE A 95 24.29 -7.65 3.39
N TYR A 96 24.26 -7.31 2.10
CA TYR A 96 24.24 -8.29 1.01
C TYR A 96 25.50 -8.27 0.13
N ASN A 97 26.46 -7.39 0.43
CA ASN A 97 27.63 -7.14 -0.42
C ASN A 97 27.29 -6.75 -1.88
N LEU A 98 26.10 -6.18 -2.10
CA LEU A 98 25.63 -5.76 -3.43
C LEU A 98 26.05 -4.32 -3.72
N SER A 99 26.56 -4.06 -4.92
CA SER A 99 26.66 -2.71 -5.46
C SER A 99 25.32 -2.28 -6.04
N VAL A 100 25.07 -0.97 -6.00
CA VAL A 100 23.90 -0.36 -6.64
C VAL A 100 24.40 0.58 -7.72
N ASP A 101 24.03 0.28 -8.96
CA ASP A 101 24.40 1.05 -10.13
C ASP A 101 23.15 1.67 -10.75
N CYS A 102 23.22 2.97 -11.09
CA CYS A 102 22.12 3.68 -11.72
C CYS A 102 22.17 3.47 -13.25
N VAL A 103 21.22 2.71 -13.77
CA VAL A 103 21.06 2.52 -15.22
C VAL A 103 20.39 3.76 -15.82
N PRO A 104 20.95 4.37 -16.88
CA PRO A 104 20.36 5.54 -17.49
C PRO A 104 18.98 5.23 -18.10
N THR A 105 18.08 6.21 -18.04
CA THR A 105 16.74 6.06 -18.60
C THR A 105 16.76 6.07 -20.13
N ASN A 106 15.88 5.29 -20.76
CA ASN A 106 15.76 5.25 -22.23
C ASN A 106 15.38 6.62 -22.84
N LYS A 107 14.64 7.44 -22.09
CA LYS A 107 14.27 8.81 -22.47
C LYS A 107 14.57 9.77 -21.33
N LYS A 108 14.80 11.04 -21.66
CA LYS A 108 14.94 12.10 -20.65
C LYS A 108 13.63 12.23 -19.87
N VAL A 109 13.74 12.28 -18.54
CA VAL A 109 12.60 12.47 -17.65
C VAL A 109 12.13 13.94 -17.76
N ASN A 110 10.87 14.13 -18.14
CA ASN A 110 10.23 15.44 -18.25
C ASN A 110 9.12 15.63 -17.20
N ARG A 111 9.10 14.79 -16.15
CA ARG A 111 8.15 14.90 -15.04
C ARG A 111 8.47 16.13 -14.22
N ILE A 112 7.44 16.89 -13.86
CA ILE A 112 7.55 18.07 -12.98
C ILE A 112 7.10 17.64 -11.59
N ASP A 113 8.06 17.52 -10.67
CA ASP A 113 7.80 17.25 -9.26
C ASP A 113 7.56 18.59 -8.55
N LYS A 114 6.35 18.79 -8.03
CA LYS A 114 5.99 19.99 -7.26
C LYS A 114 6.40 19.84 -5.79
N GLU A 115 6.56 20.97 -5.11
CA GLU A 115 6.80 21.01 -3.66
C GLU A 115 5.58 20.51 -2.86
N ASP A 116 5.85 20.01 -1.66
CA ASP A 116 4.82 19.55 -0.74
C ASP A 116 3.96 20.73 -0.24
N VAL A 117 2.64 20.51 -0.17
CA VAL A 117 1.71 21.48 0.39
C VAL A 117 1.17 20.98 1.72
N VAL A 118 1.43 21.75 2.79
CA VAL A 118 1.07 21.40 4.16
C VAL A 118 -0.11 22.24 4.65
N TYR A 119 -1.09 21.59 5.26
CA TYR A 119 -2.30 22.23 5.78
C TYR A 119 -2.41 22.08 7.31
N LYS A 120 -2.94 23.11 7.97
CA LYS A 120 -3.17 23.13 9.42
C LYS A 120 -4.16 22.07 9.89
N SER A 121 -5.16 21.70 9.07
CA SER A 121 -6.18 20.72 9.42
C SER A 121 -6.39 19.70 8.31
N LEU A 122 -6.84 18.49 8.70
CA LEU A 122 -7.21 17.45 7.74
C LEU A 122 -8.35 17.89 6.82
N TYR A 123 -9.32 18.65 7.36
CA TYR A 123 -10.40 19.20 6.56
C TYR A 123 -9.88 20.11 5.45
N ALA A 124 -8.97 21.03 5.77
CA ALA A 124 -8.35 21.92 4.77
C ALA A 124 -7.56 21.12 3.72
N LYS A 125 -6.82 20.09 4.15
CA LYS A 125 -6.11 19.18 3.23
C LYS A 125 -7.06 18.49 2.26
N TRP A 126 -8.14 17.88 2.75
CA TRP A 126 -9.07 17.15 1.89
C TRP A 126 -9.84 18.06 0.94
N LYS A 127 -10.22 19.26 1.40
CA LYS A 127 -10.83 20.28 0.55
C LYS A 127 -9.90 20.72 -0.58
N ALA A 128 -8.61 20.90 -0.29
CA ALA A 128 -7.62 21.22 -1.30
C ALA A 128 -7.39 20.10 -2.31
N VAL A 129 -7.26 18.85 -1.84
CA VAL A 129 -7.16 17.66 -2.71
C VAL A 129 -8.35 17.57 -3.65
N LEU A 130 -9.57 17.81 -3.15
CA LEU A 130 -10.78 17.82 -3.96
C LEU A 130 -10.75 18.90 -5.04
N TYR A 131 -10.39 20.14 -4.70
CA TYR A 131 -10.33 21.24 -5.67
C TYR A 131 -9.24 21.06 -6.73
N GLU A 132 -8.08 20.54 -6.35
CA GLU A 132 -7.05 20.18 -7.34
C GLU A 132 -7.53 19.04 -8.23
N SER A 133 -8.22 18.04 -7.66
CA SER A 133 -8.79 16.93 -8.43
C SER A 133 -9.82 17.41 -9.44
N LEU A 134 -10.72 18.32 -9.05
CA LEU A 134 -11.70 18.95 -9.93
C LEU A 134 -11.03 19.71 -11.08
N SER A 135 -10.06 20.58 -10.77
CA SER A 135 -9.37 21.37 -11.78
C SER A 135 -8.61 20.51 -12.80
N ILE A 136 -7.95 19.44 -12.35
CA ILE A 136 -7.24 18.49 -13.22
C ILE A 136 -8.23 17.68 -14.07
N HIS A 137 -9.34 17.23 -13.46
CA HIS A 137 -10.37 16.46 -14.12
C HIS A 137 -11.08 17.27 -15.22
N GLU A 138 -11.39 18.54 -14.97
CA GLU A 138 -11.97 19.48 -15.95
C GLU A 138 -11.07 19.66 -17.18
N GLN A 139 -9.74 19.63 -17.00
CA GLN A 139 -8.76 19.66 -18.10
C GLN A 139 -8.71 18.33 -18.87
N GLY A 140 -9.36 17.28 -18.38
CA GLY A 140 -9.32 15.93 -18.95
C GLY A 140 -8.02 15.18 -18.70
N ARG A 141 -7.17 15.65 -17.78
CA ARG A 141 -5.90 14.99 -17.46
C ARG A 141 -6.14 13.79 -16.53
N PRO A 142 -5.49 12.63 -16.75
CA PRO A 142 -5.58 11.51 -15.82
C PRO A 142 -4.97 11.87 -14.46
N LEU A 143 -5.57 11.37 -13.40
CA LEU A 143 -5.19 11.64 -12.01
C LEU A 143 -5.06 10.34 -11.21
N LEU A 144 -3.93 10.18 -10.52
CA LEU A 144 -3.70 9.13 -9.53
C LEU A 144 -3.56 9.76 -8.14
N ILE A 145 -4.41 9.34 -7.19
CA ILE A 145 -4.42 9.84 -5.82
C ILE A 145 -3.93 8.74 -4.87
N GLY A 146 -2.76 8.92 -4.28
CA GLY A 146 -2.21 8.01 -3.27
C GLY A 146 -2.71 8.35 -1.86
N THR A 147 -3.09 7.32 -1.10
CA THR A 147 -3.50 7.45 0.32
C THR A 147 -2.82 6.39 1.18
N SER A 148 -2.56 6.67 2.46
CA SER A 148 -1.82 5.76 3.34
C SER A 148 -2.65 4.66 4.02
N ASN A 149 -3.98 4.67 3.88
CA ASN A 149 -4.85 3.65 4.46
C ASN A 149 -6.24 3.68 3.80
N VAL A 150 -6.98 2.59 3.97
CA VAL A 150 -8.30 2.39 3.34
C VAL A 150 -9.29 3.47 3.78
N LYS A 151 -9.29 3.87 5.06
CA LYS A 151 -10.19 4.91 5.58
C LYS A 151 -10.02 6.25 4.85
N ASN A 152 -8.78 6.66 4.60
CA ASN A 152 -8.48 7.88 3.85
C ASN A 152 -8.92 7.75 2.39
N SER A 153 -8.74 6.57 1.77
CA SER A 153 -9.21 6.32 0.41
C SER A 153 -10.74 6.44 0.29
N GLU A 154 -11.48 5.91 1.27
CA GLU A 154 -12.95 6.01 1.34
C GLU A 154 -13.41 7.46 1.53
N ILE A 155 -12.70 8.26 2.34
CA ILE A 155 -12.99 9.71 2.49
C ILE A 155 -12.84 10.42 1.15
N VAL A 156 -11.73 10.21 0.45
CA VAL A 156 -11.50 10.82 -0.87
C VAL A 156 -12.55 10.32 -1.88
N SER A 157 -12.88 9.03 -1.86
CA SER A 157 -13.92 8.44 -2.71
C SER A 157 -15.29 9.11 -2.46
N GLY A 158 -15.67 9.32 -1.20
CA GLY A 158 -16.90 10.01 -0.82
C GLY A 158 -16.94 11.43 -1.36
N LEU A 159 -15.88 12.21 -1.15
CA LEU A 159 -15.77 13.59 -1.65
C LEU A 159 -15.88 13.66 -3.18
N LEU A 160 -15.23 12.76 -3.91
CA LEU A 160 -15.31 12.73 -5.37
C LEU A 160 -16.72 12.34 -5.86
N LYS A 161 -17.42 11.42 -5.15
CA LYS A 161 -18.81 11.04 -5.45
C LYS A 161 -19.78 12.20 -5.26
N GLU A 162 -19.63 12.99 -4.20
CA GLU A 162 -20.48 14.17 -3.95
C GLU A 162 -20.44 15.18 -5.10
N TYR A 163 -19.31 15.24 -5.83
CA TYR A 163 -19.10 16.11 -6.98
C TYR A 163 -19.26 15.38 -8.34
N ASN A 164 -19.87 14.19 -8.36
CA ASN A 164 -20.11 13.39 -9.56
C ASN A 164 -18.85 13.04 -10.38
N ILE A 165 -17.69 12.95 -9.74
CA ILE A 165 -16.44 12.54 -10.41
C ILE A 165 -16.35 11.00 -10.37
N LYS A 166 -16.50 10.38 -11.55
CA LYS A 166 -16.28 8.94 -11.70
C LYS A 166 -14.82 8.61 -11.44
N HIS A 167 -14.59 7.67 -10.51
CA HIS A 167 -13.25 7.24 -10.12
C HIS A 167 -13.21 5.74 -9.83
N SER A 168 -12.01 5.18 -9.88
CA SER A 168 -11.72 3.80 -9.49
C SER A 168 -10.99 3.79 -8.14
N LEU A 169 -11.39 2.92 -7.23
CA LEU A 169 -10.75 2.76 -5.91
C LEU A 169 -10.02 1.43 -5.83
N LEU A 170 -8.69 1.49 -5.66
CA LEU A 170 -7.82 0.35 -5.48
C LEU A 170 -7.45 0.22 -4.01
N ASN A 171 -8.04 -0.77 -3.34
CA ASN A 171 -7.82 -1.05 -1.93
C ASN A 171 -7.49 -2.53 -1.70
N ALA A 172 -7.07 -2.83 -0.47
CA ALA A 172 -6.69 -4.15 0.06
C ALA A 172 -7.72 -5.27 -0.10
N LYS A 173 -8.98 -4.96 -0.45
CA LYS A 173 -10.05 -5.95 -0.42
C LYS A 173 -9.86 -6.99 -1.53
N PRO A 174 -10.10 -8.28 -1.27
CA PRO A 174 -9.89 -9.36 -2.24
C PRO A 174 -10.63 -9.14 -3.57
N GLU A 175 -11.79 -8.51 -3.50
CA GLU A 175 -12.65 -8.19 -4.66
C GLU A 175 -11.99 -7.22 -5.64
N ASN A 176 -11.13 -6.33 -5.15
CA ASN A 176 -10.44 -5.32 -5.97
C ASN A 176 -9.04 -5.77 -6.40
N ALA A 177 -8.40 -6.66 -5.64
CA ALA A 177 -7.06 -7.16 -5.94
C ALA A 177 -6.99 -7.98 -7.25
N ALA A 178 -8.06 -8.71 -7.61
CA ALA A 178 -8.08 -9.53 -8.82
C ALA A 178 -8.04 -8.69 -10.11
N ASN A 179 -8.68 -7.51 -10.11
CA ASN A 179 -8.79 -6.62 -11.27
C ASN A 179 -7.91 -5.37 -11.15
N GLU A 180 -7.03 -5.34 -10.15
CA GLU A 180 -6.17 -4.19 -9.82
C GLU A 180 -5.30 -3.78 -11.01
N SER A 181 -4.64 -4.75 -11.64
CA SER A 181 -3.82 -4.51 -12.82
C SER A 181 -4.63 -4.00 -14.01
N GLU A 182 -5.85 -4.50 -14.23
CA GLU A 182 -6.70 -4.05 -15.33
C GLU A 182 -7.13 -2.59 -15.12
N ILE A 183 -7.48 -2.22 -13.90
CA ILE A 183 -7.88 -0.85 -13.55
C ILE A 183 -6.69 0.11 -13.71
N ILE A 184 -5.50 -0.28 -13.23
CA ILE A 184 -4.27 0.54 -13.35
C ILE A 184 -3.87 0.72 -14.81
N ALA A 185 -3.95 -0.34 -15.63
CA ALA A 185 -3.65 -0.27 -17.05
C ALA A 185 -4.52 0.78 -17.78
N GLN A 186 -5.73 1.05 -17.29
CA GLN A 186 -6.63 2.06 -17.84
C GLN A 186 -6.55 3.43 -17.16
N ALA A 187 -5.72 3.59 -16.13
CA ALA A 187 -5.63 4.82 -15.33
C ALA A 187 -5.04 6.02 -16.09
N GLY A 188 -4.41 5.81 -17.25
CA GLY A 188 -3.86 6.88 -18.10
C GLY A 188 -4.80 7.40 -19.19
N ARG A 189 -6.07 6.97 -19.20
CA ARG A 189 -7.08 7.47 -20.16
C ARG A 189 -7.46 8.92 -19.87
N LYS A 190 -7.99 9.62 -20.87
CA LYS A 190 -8.45 11.01 -20.70
C LYS A 190 -9.54 11.08 -19.61
N GLY A 191 -9.34 11.94 -18.61
CA GLY A 191 -10.28 12.17 -17.51
C GLY A 191 -10.41 11.05 -16.48
N SER A 192 -9.58 9.99 -16.53
CA SER A 192 -9.62 8.94 -15.50
C SER A 192 -9.10 9.45 -14.16
N VAL A 193 -9.79 9.08 -13.09
CA VAL A 193 -9.38 9.33 -11.71
C VAL A 193 -9.26 7.98 -10.99
N THR A 194 -8.08 7.70 -10.47
CA THR A 194 -7.79 6.46 -9.74
C THR A 194 -7.28 6.79 -8.34
N ILE A 195 -7.84 6.15 -7.32
CA ILE A 195 -7.39 6.25 -5.93
C ILE A 195 -6.65 4.96 -5.59
N ALA A 196 -5.43 5.06 -5.08
CA ALA A 196 -4.62 3.93 -4.65
C ALA A 196 -4.33 4.00 -3.14
N THR A 197 -4.64 2.92 -2.41
CA THR A 197 -4.22 2.74 -1.03
C THR A 197 -2.79 2.18 -0.99
N ASN A 198 -1.87 2.82 -0.27
CA ASN A 198 -0.45 2.49 -0.18
C ASN A 198 0.19 2.37 -1.57
N MET A 199 0.69 1.17 -1.91
CA MET A 199 1.29 0.83 -3.20
C MET A 199 0.39 -0.09 -4.03
N ALA A 200 -0.93 0.00 -3.84
CA ALA A 200 -1.90 -0.66 -4.72
C ALA A 200 -1.61 -0.31 -6.19
N GLY A 201 -1.58 -1.33 -7.05
CA GLY A 201 -1.20 -1.23 -8.44
C GLY A 201 0.30 -1.44 -8.71
N GLY A 202 1.10 -1.73 -7.68
CA GLY A 202 2.53 -2.00 -7.83
C GLY A 202 2.82 -3.10 -8.86
N GLY A 203 3.70 -2.79 -9.81
CA GLY A 203 4.13 -3.71 -10.87
C GLY A 203 3.33 -3.63 -12.18
N THR A 204 2.34 -2.72 -12.28
CA THR A 204 1.63 -2.45 -13.54
C THR A 204 1.90 -1.01 -14.00
N ASP A 205 2.38 -0.84 -15.23
CA ASP A 205 2.67 0.48 -15.79
C ASP A 205 1.38 1.22 -16.19
N ILE A 206 1.36 2.54 -15.97
CA ILE A 206 0.27 3.42 -16.42
C ILE A 206 0.67 4.06 -17.76
N PHE A 207 0.11 3.56 -18.85
CA PHE A 207 0.29 4.15 -20.18
C PHE A 207 -0.72 5.27 -20.44
N PHE A 208 -0.26 6.39 -20.99
CA PHE A 208 -1.16 7.44 -21.48
C PHE A 208 -2.01 6.91 -22.63
N GLY A 209 -3.33 7.10 -22.56
CA GLY A 209 -4.30 6.55 -23.51
C GLY A 209 -4.91 5.20 -23.09
N GLY A 210 -4.37 4.58 -22.04
CA GLY A 210 -4.72 3.21 -21.62
C GLY A 210 -3.86 2.16 -22.34
N ASN A 211 -3.71 1.00 -21.69
CA ASN A 211 -3.10 -0.20 -22.27
C ASN A 211 -4.15 -1.03 -23.03
#